data_AF-A0A847EBB6-F1
#
_entry.id   AF-A0A847EBB6-F1
#
_cell.length_a   1.000
_cell.length_b   1.000
_cell.length_c   1.000
_cell.angle_alpha   90.00
_cell.angle_beta   90.00
_cell.angle_gamma   90.00
#
_symmetry.space_group_name_H-M   'P 1'
#
loop_
_entity.id
_entity.type
_entity.pdbx_description
1 polymer ?
#
loop_
_entity_poly.entity_id
_entity_poly.type
_entity_poly.pdbx_seq_one_letter_code
_entity_poly.pdbx_strand_id
1 'polypeptide(L)'
;MAIHIIPVNKLSAKALQGVIEEFISRSGTDYGAMEADPETKFRQVRAKLKSGSAVLVFDDETETTNIFLSDDPVLKKLDAGPRQSNNKKS
;
A
#
# COMPACT_ATOMS: atom_id res chain seq x y z
N MET A 1 8.26 -9.28 -11.02
CA MET A 1 7.55 -8.24 -10.25
C MET A 1 7.53 -6.88 -10.94
N ALA A 2 6.40 -6.54 -11.56
CA ALA A 2 6.05 -5.16 -11.89
C ALA A 2 5.13 -4.63 -10.79
N ILE A 3 5.42 -3.41 -10.34
CA ILE A 3 4.68 -2.75 -9.27
C ILE A 3 4.01 -1.52 -9.86
N HIS A 4 2.71 -1.41 -9.68
CA HIS A 4 1.90 -0.34 -10.25
C HIS A 4 1.33 0.54 -9.15
N ILE A 5 1.70 1.82 -9.15
CA ILE A 5 1.07 2.81 -8.27
C ILE A 5 -0.29 3.17 -8.85
N ILE A 6 -1.35 2.86 -8.10
CA ILE A 6 -2.73 3.07 -8.53
C ILE A 6 -3.25 4.39 -7.95
N PRO A 7 -3.58 5.39 -8.80
CA PRO A 7 -4.14 6.64 -8.33
C PRO A 7 -5.56 6.41 -7.78
N VAL A 8 -5.73 6.55 -6.46
CA VAL A 8 -7.02 6.32 -5.79
C VAL A 8 -8.14 7.26 -6.27
N ASN A 9 -7.80 8.41 -6.83
CA ASN A 9 -8.76 9.34 -7.45
C ASN A 9 -9.37 8.79 -8.75
N LYS A 10 -8.78 7.76 -9.36
CA LYS A 10 -9.32 7.06 -10.54
C LYS A 10 -10.18 5.87 -10.16
N LEU A 11 -10.13 5.41 -8.91
CA LEU A 11 -10.95 4.31 -8.43
C LEU A 11 -12.36 4.80 -8.10
N SER A 12 -13.35 3.94 -8.39
CA SER A 12 -14.70 4.15 -7.88
C SER A 12 -14.71 4.03 -6.35
N ALA A 13 -15.67 4.67 -5.69
CA ALA A 13 -15.79 4.58 -4.24
C ALA A 13 -15.90 3.12 -3.75
N LYS A 14 -16.61 2.28 -4.51
CA LYS A 14 -16.76 0.83 -4.23
C LYS A 14 -15.44 0.07 -4.38
N ALA A 15 -14.67 0.33 -5.43
CA ALA A 15 -13.38 -0.33 -5.66
C ALA A 15 -12.37 0.06 -4.59
N LEU A 16 -12.26 1.37 -4.30
CA LEU A 16 -11.42 1.87 -3.23
C LEU A 16 -11.83 1.27 -1.88
N GLN A 17 -13.14 1.13 -1.64
CA GLN A 17 -13.64 0.56 -0.41
C GLN A 17 -13.21 -0.91 -0.25
N GLY A 18 -13.48 -1.76 -1.25
CA GLY A 18 -13.14 -3.18 -1.18
C GLY A 18 -11.64 -3.42 -1.01
N VAL A 19 -10.79 -2.62 -1.67
CA VAL A 19 -9.33 -2.68 -1.51
C VAL A 19 -8.89 -2.35 -0.08
N ILE A 20 -9.46 -1.30 0.52
CA ILE A 20 -9.10 -0.92 1.90
C ILE A 20 -9.62 -1.96 2.91
N GLU A 21 -10.84 -2.47 2.72
CA GLU A 21 -11.41 -3.52 3.59
C GLU A 21 -10.59 -4.79 3.52
N GLU A 22 -10.21 -5.22 2.32
CA GLU A 22 -9.33 -6.36 2.10
C GLU A 22 -7.96 -6.15 2.77
N PHE A 23 -7.37 -4.96 2.60
CA PHE A 23 -6.09 -4.62 3.24
C PHE A 23 -6.17 -4.70 4.76
N ILE A 24 -7.24 -4.17 5.38
CA ILE A 24 -7.46 -4.21 6.83
C ILE A 24 -7.68 -5.65 7.30
N SER A 25 -8.49 -6.42 6.56
CA SER A 25 -8.81 -7.81 6.88
C SER A 25 -7.58 -8.73 6.80
N ARG A 26 -6.68 -8.49 5.84
CA ARG A 26 -5.47 -9.30 5.63
C ARG A 26 -4.34 -8.92 6.57
N SER A 27 -4.08 -7.63 6.73
CA SER A 27 -2.92 -7.17 7.48
C SER A 27 -3.14 -7.23 8.99
N GLY A 28 -4.38 -7.12 9.47
CA GLY A 28 -4.65 -7.05 10.92
C GLY A 28 -3.88 -5.92 11.61
N THR A 29 -3.34 -4.97 10.84
CA THR A 29 -2.25 -4.11 11.29
C THR A 29 -2.73 -2.95 12.15
N ASP A 30 -1.99 -2.76 13.23
CA ASP A 30 -1.95 -1.66 14.18
C ASP A 30 -1.56 -0.34 13.49
N TYR A 31 -2.41 0.21 12.64
CA TYR A 31 -2.29 1.60 12.23
C TYR A 31 -2.81 2.49 13.37
N GLY A 32 -2.01 2.57 14.45
CA GLY A 32 -2.20 3.47 15.58
C GLY A 32 -2.86 2.86 16.80
N ALA A 33 -2.08 2.13 17.61
CA ALA A 33 -2.06 2.09 19.09
C ALA A 33 -3.35 1.94 19.92
N MET A 34 -4.53 1.77 19.34
CA MET A 34 -5.73 1.32 20.05
C MET A 34 -6.52 0.43 19.12
N GLU A 35 -7.23 -0.55 19.69
CA GLU A 35 -8.12 -1.52 19.05
C GLU A 35 -9.28 -0.82 18.33
N ALA A 36 -8.97 -0.08 17.28
CA ALA A 36 -9.94 0.69 16.52
C ALA A 36 -10.74 -0.27 15.66
N ASP A 37 -12.06 -0.04 15.67
CA ASP A 37 -13.02 -0.75 14.83
C ASP A 37 -12.58 -0.70 13.34
N PRO A 38 -12.80 -1.77 12.55
CA PRO A 38 -12.52 -1.77 11.12
C PRO A 38 -13.05 -0.54 10.38
N GLU A 39 -14.20 0.04 10.78
CA GLU A 39 -14.71 1.27 10.16
C GLU A 39 -13.81 2.49 10.45
N THR A 40 -13.27 2.58 11.66
CA THR A 40 -12.35 3.67 12.03
C THR A 40 -11.05 3.55 11.24
N LYS A 41 -10.50 2.34 11.15
CA LYS A 41 -9.31 2.06 10.33
C LYS A 41 -9.55 2.40 8.86
N PHE A 42 -10.71 2.03 8.33
CA PHE A 42 -11.13 2.36 6.98
C PHE A 42 -11.08 3.87 6.72
N ARG A 43 -11.68 4.66 7.61
CA ARG A 43 -11.70 6.13 7.49
C ARG A 43 -10.30 6.72 7.53
N GLN A 44 -9.43 6.23 8.40
CA GLN A 44 -8.04 6.69 8.50
C GLN A 44 -7.25 6.38 7.23
N VAL A 45 -7.30 5.14 6.73
CA VAL A 45 -6.61 4.73 5.51
C VAL A 45 -7.13 5.53 4.31
N ARG A 46 -8.45 5.65 4.17
CA ARG A 46 -9.08 6.44 3.12
C ARG A 46 -8.64 7.91 3.15
N ALA A 47 -8.55 8.51 4.33
CA ALA A 47 -8.09 9.89 4.48
C ALA A 47 -6.63 10.06 4.05
N LYS A 48 -5.73 9.14 4.45
CA LYS A 48 -4.32 9.17 4.05
C LYS A 48 -4.14 9.01 2.54
N LEU A 49 -4.88 8.09 1.94
CA LEU A 49 -4.90 7.88 0.49
C LEU A 49 -5.37 9.14 -0.26
N LYS A 50 -6.45 9.78 0.22
CA LYS A 50 -6.94 11.03 -0.37
C LYS A 50 -5.97 12.20 -0.19
N SER A 51 -5.26 12.25 0.92
CA SER A 51 -4.26 13.30 1.22
C SER A 51 -2.93 13.09 0.49
N GLY A 52 -2.72 11.93 -0.14
CA GLY A 52 -1.43 11.56 -0.75
C GLY A 52 -0.36 11.13 0.26
N SER A 53 -0.70 11.01 1.56
CA SER A 53 0.21 10.50 2.60
C SER A 53 0.31 8.98 2.60
N ALA A 54 -0.55 8.30 1.84
CA ALA A 54 -0.44 6.89 1.52
C ALA A 54 -0.70 6.70 0.03
N VAL A 55 -0.11 5.65 -0.53
CA VAL A 55 -0.27 5.25 -1.94
C VAL A 55 -0.79 3.84 -2.00
N LEU A 56 -1.68 3.60 -2.96
CA LEU A 56 -2.13 2.27 -3.31
C LEU A 56 -1.20 1.68 -4.36
N VAL A 57 -0.77 0.46 -4.12
CA VAL A 57 0.17 -0.28 -4.95
C VAL A 57 -0.48 -1.59 -5.36
N PHE A 58 -0.38 -1.92 -6.64
CA PHE A 58 -0.77 -3.21 -7.18
C PHE A 58 0.48 -4.00 -7.58
N ASP A 59 0.56 -5.22 -7.09
CA ASP A 59 1.59 -6.18 -7.42
C ASP A 59 1.03 -7.14 -8.47
N ASP A 60 1.58 -7.08 -9.69
CA ASP A 60 1.12 -7.88 -10.83
C ASP A 60 1.45 -9.37 -10.68
N GLU A 61 2.48 -9.72 -9.91
CA GLU A 61 2.94 -11.10 -9.76
C GLU A 61 2.05 -11.90 -8.80
N THR A 62 1.62 -11.25 -7.72
CA THR A 62 0.73 -11.84 -6.71
C THR A 62 -0.73 -11.47 -6.94
N GLU A 63 -1.01 -10.59 -7.91
CA GLU A 63 -2.31 -9.99 -8.17
C GLU A 63 -2.94 -9.38 -6.90
N THR A 64 -2.10 -8.78 -6.05
CA THR A 64 -2.54 -8.21 -4.77
C THR A 64 -2.42 -6.70 -4.71
N THR A 65 -3.30 -6.09 -3.92
CA THR A 65 -3.24 -4.67 -3.61
C THR A 65 -2.67 -4.45 -2.22
N ASN A 66 -1.75 -3.50 -2.10
CA ASN A 66 -1.12 -3.09 -0.84
C ASN A 66 -1.14 -1.58 -0.69
N ILE A 67 -1.17 -1.10 0.55
CA ILE A 67 -1.19 0.31 0.86
C ILE A 67 0.06 0.64 1.69
N PHE A 68 0.86 1.57 1.20
CA PHE A 68 2.08 2.02 1.87
C PHE A 68 2.01 3.51 2.16
N LEU A 69 2.67 3.97 3.22
CA LEU A 69 2.83 5.39 3.48
C LEU A 69 3.72 6.01 2.40
N SER A 70 3.44 7.23 1.98
CA SER A 70 4.19 7.88 0.89
C SER A 70 5.69 8.04 1.16
N ASP A 71 6.10 8.10 2.44
CA ASP A 71 7.51 8.15 2.84
C ASP A 71 8.10 6.78 3.22
N ASP A 72 7.31 5.71 3.12
CA ASP A 72 7.75 4.37 3.52
C ASP A 72 8.98 3.94 2.71
N PRO A 73 10.06 3.49 3.36
CA PRO A 73 11.28 3.08 2.68
C PRO A 73 11.07 1.88 1.73
N VAL A 74 10.01 1.08 1.91
CA VAL A 74 9.66 0.00 0.99
C VAL A 74 9.29 0.54 -0.38
N LEU A 75 8.54 1.65 -0.47
CA LEU A 75 8.23 2.27 -1.77
C LEU A 75 9.48 2.70 -2.53
N LYS A 76 10.46 3.26 -1.80
CA LYS A 76 11.77 3.64 -2.37
C LYS A 76 12.55 2.42 -2.88
N LYS A 77 12.32 1.24 -2.29
CA LYS A 77 12.92 -0.03 -2.71
C LYS A 77 12.18 -0.70 -3.87
N LEU A 78 10.89 -0.45 -4.05
CA LEU A 78 10.09 -1.01 -5.16
C LEU A 78 10.43 -0.32 -6.49
N ASP A 79 10.74 0.98 -6.46
CA ASP A 79 11.23 1.74 -7.64
C ASP A 79 12.69 1.37 -7.98
N ALA A 80 13.48 1.03 -6.96
CA ALA A 80 14.78 0.40 -7.12
C ALA A 80 14.59 -1.08 -7.51
N GLY A 81 14.23 -1.33 -8.77
CA GLY A 81 14.22 -2.67 -9.38
C GLY A 81 15.49 -3.46 -9.00
N PRO A 82 15.47 -4.80 -9.10
CA PRO A 82 16.43 -5.67 -8.43
C PRO A 82 17.84 -5.16 -8.60
N ARG A 83 18.39 -4.58 -7.53
CA ARG A 83 19.79 -4.16 -7.49
C ARG A 83 20.57 -5.46 -7.58
N GLN A 84 21.01 -5.83 -8.79
CA GLN A 84 22.01 -6.87 -8.97
C GLN A 84 23.16 -6.51 -8.04
N SER A 85 23.24 -7.23 -6.93
CA SER A 85 24.40 -7.22 -6.06
C SER A 85 25.51 -7.95 -6.84
N ASN A 86 26.09 -7.26 -7.81
CA ASN A 86 27.33 -7.66 -8.44
C ASN A 86 28.44 -7.31 -7.43
N ASN A 87 28.55 -8.10 -6.37
CA ASN A 87 29.73 -8.05 -5.52
C ASN A 87 30.85 -8.81 -6.23
N LYS A 88 31.50 -8.10 -7.16
CA LYS A 88 32.80 -8.46 -7.73
C LYS A 88 33.86 -8.09 -6.68
N LYS A 89 34.39 -9.07 -5.97
CA LYS A 89 35.65 -8.96 -5.22
C LYS A 89 36.25 -10.37 -5.15
N SER A 90 37.11 -10.71 -6.11
CA SER A 90 38.56 -10.45 -6.16
C SER A 90 39.34 -11.36 -5.22
#